data_AF-Q5UMB0-F1
#
_entry.id   AF-Q5UMB0-F1
#
_cell.length_a   1.000
_cell.length_b   1.000
_cell.length_c   1.000
_cell.angle_alpha   90.00
_cell.angle_beta   90.00
_cell.angle_gamma   90.00
#
_symmetry.space_group_name_H-M   'P 1'
#
loop_
_entity.id
_entity.type
_entity.pdbx_description
1 polymer ?
#
loop_
_entity_poly.entity_id
_entity_poly.type
_entity_poly.pdbx_seq_one_letter_code
_entity_poly.pdbx_strand_id
1 'polypeptide(L)'
;YFFDDAAKRKTFVDSVEEFMRTWKFFDGVDIDWEYPGGSGANPSLGDPSIDGETYRLLMRDLRAMLDDLEQETGREYELTSAIGAGRDKIEDVDYADVQQYMDYIFVMTYDFYGAFSLNTLGHQAALYAPSWRPDTDYTTDNGIQALLAQGVDPGKLVVGAAMYGRGWTGVSNWTGNNHLSGTATGAVNGTWEAGVVDYRDIVSRLATGEWEEYYDETAEAPYMFKPSTGDLITYDNHRSVLAKGAYVQSQNLAGLFSWEI
;
A
#
# COMPACT_ATOMS: atom_id res chain seq x y z
N TYR A 1 -8.06 -14.51 -10.58
CA TYR A 1 -9.07 -15.54 -10.89
C TYR A 1 -10.34 -14.85 -11.36
N PHE A 2 -11.13 -15.51 -12.21
CA PHE A 2 -12.31 -14.95 -12.89
C PHE A 2 -13.57 -15.12 -12.02
N PHE A 3 -13.70 -14.31 -10.97
CA PHE A 3 -14.77 -14.41 -9.98
C PHE A 3 -16.07 -13.69 -10.37
N ASP A 4 -16.10 -13.06 -11.55
CA ASP A 4 -17.32 -12.67 -12.25
C ASP A 4 -18.21 -13.90 -12.52
N ASP A 5 -17.60 -15.05 -12.76
CA ASP A 5 -18.27 -16.35 -12.73
C ASP A 5 -18.61 -16.77 -11.30
N ALA A 6 -19.91 -16.72 -10.98
CA ALA A 6 -20.45 -17.08 -9.67
C ALA A 6 -20.11 -18.50 -9.22
N ALA A 7 -19.94 -19.47 -10.13
CA ALA A 7 -19.56 -20.83 -9.74
C ALA A 7 -18.10 -20.89 -9.27
N LYS A 8 -17.22 -20.12 -9.90
CA LYS A 8 -15.81 -20.01 -9.49
C LYS A 8 -15.69 -19.25 -8.16
N ARG A 9 -16.43 -18.15 -8.01
CA ARG A 9 -16.48 -17.39 -6.75
C ARG A 9 -17.00 -18.24 -5.59
N LYS A 10 -18.09 -18.99 -5.80
CA LYS A 10 -18.60 -19.93 -4.79
C LYS A 10 -17.55 -20.98 -4.42
N THR A 11 -16.90 -21.59 -5.40
CA THR A 11 -15.84 -22.59 -5.15
C THR A 11 -14.72 -22.00 -4.28
N PHE A 12 -14.33 -20.75 -4.52
CA PHE A 12 -13.36 -20.06 -3.69
C PHE A 12 -13.86 -19.86 -2.25
N VAL A 13 -15.07 -19.30 -2.06
CA VAL A 13 -15.64 -19.08 -0.72
C VAL A 13 -15.78 -20.39 0.06
N ASP A 14 -16.26 -21.46 -0.57
CA ASP A 14 -16.37 -22.78 0.06
C ASP A 14 -15.00 -23.31 0.50
N SER A 15 -13.95 -23.08 -0.31
CA SER A 15 -12.59 -23.50 0.04
C SER A 15 -11.99 -22.68 1.18
N VAL A 16 -12.35 -21.40 1.30
CA VAL A 16 -11.97 -20.55 2.43
C VAL A 16 -12.64 -21.03 3.71
N GLU A 17 -13.92 -21.39 3.66
CA GLU A 17 -14.62 -21.99 4.80
C GLU A 17 -13.93 -23.28 5.27
N GLU A 18 -13.62 -24.19 4.35
CA GLU A 18 -12.88 -25.43 4.65
C GLU A 18 -11.51 -25.13 5.26
N PHE A 19 -10.80 -24.14 4.73
CA PHE A 19 -9.52 -23.70 5.25
C PHE A 19 -9.64 -23.18 6.70
N MET A 20 -10.61 -22.33 6.98
CA MET A 20 -10.86 -21.78 8.33
C MET A 20 -11.25 -22.87 9.35
N ARG A 21 -12.01 -23.88 8.91
CA ARG A 21 -12.35 -25.05 9.74
C ARG A 21 -11.15 -25.93 10.04
N THR A 22 -10.24 -26.05 9.08
CA THR A 22 -9.02 -26.86 9.18
C THR A 22 -7.98 -26.18 10.08
N TRP A 23 -7.72 -24.91 9.84
CA TRP A 23 -6.65 -24.14 10.47
C TRP A 23 -7.21 -23.17 11.50
N LYS A 24 -7.67 -23.73 12.61
CA LYS A 24 -8.42 -23.03 13.67
C LYS A 24 -7.68 -21.88 14.36
N PHE A 25 -6.39 -21.69 14.11
CA PHE A 25 -5.62 -20.59 14.68
C PHE A 25 -5.78 -19.27 13.91
N PHE A 26 -6.40 -19.30 12.72
CA PHE A 26 -6.76 -18.08 12.01
C PHE A 26 -8.07 -17.50 12.57
N ASP A 27 -8.11 -16.18 12.65
CA ASP A 27 -9.22 -15.37 13.20
C ASP A 27 -9.97 -14.58 12.13
N GLY A 28 -9.75 -14.88 10.85
CA GLY A 28 -10.40 -14.16 9.77
C GLY A 28 -9.76 -14.43 8.42
N VAL A 29 -10.09 -13.59 7.45
CA VAL A 29 -9.58 -13.63 6.08
C VAL A 29 -9.22 -12.22 5.65
N ASP A 30 -8.03 -12.04 5.08
CA ASP A 30 -7.64 -10.82 4.38
C ASP A 30 -7.63 -11.08 2.87
N ILE A 31 -8.30 -10.22 2.10
CA ILE A 31 -8.35 -10.29 0.64
C ILE A 31 -7.39 -9.26 0.06
N ASP A 32 -6.34 -9.74 -0.61
CA ASP A 32 -5.37 -8.89 -1.29
C ASP A 32 -5.47 -9.08 -2.81
N TRP A 33 -6.50 -8.46 -3.41
CA TRP A 33 -6.66 -8.44 -4.87
C TRP A 33 -5.98 -7.18 -5.42
N GLU A 34 -4.87 -7.36 -6.12
CA GLU A 34 -4.10 -6.28 -6.75
C GLU A 34 -4.19 -6.27 -8.29
N TYR A 35 -5.08 -5.49 -8.93
CA TYR A 35 -6.19 -4.73 -8.34
C TYR A 35 -7.48 -5.00 -9.14
N PRO A 36 -8.68 -4.82 -8.55
CA PRO A 36 -9.90 -4.64 -9.33
C PRO A 36 -9.68 -3.54 -10.39
N GLY A 37 -10.03 -3.79 -11.64
CA GLY A 37 -9.79 -2.85 -12.75
C GLY A 37 -8.45 -3.04 -13.47
N GLY A 38 -7.52 -3.82 -12.90
CA GLY A 38 -6.25 -4.19 -13.52
C GLY A 38 -5.05 -3.46 -12.92
N SER A 39 -4.08 -3.10 -13.77
CA SER A 39 -2.83 -2.43 -13.36
C SER A 39 -1.97 -3.21 -12.34
N GLY A 40 -2.26 -4.48 -12.12
CA GLY A 40 -1.45 -5.42 -11.35
C GLY A 40 -0.33 -6.05 -12.19
N ALA A 41 0.27 -7.12 -11.66
CA ALA A 41 1.41 -7.79 -12.30
C ALA A 41 1.12 -8.37 -13.70
N ASN A 42 -0.14 -8.75 -14.00
CA ASN A 42 -0.53 -9.25 -15.30
C ASN A 42 -1.23 -8.15 -16.13
N PRO A 43 -0.57 -7.59 -17.16
CA PRO A 43 -1.13 -6.47 -17.94
C PRO A 43 -2.29 -6.87 -18.86
N SER A 44 -2.60 -8.17 -18.97
CA SER A 44 -3.72 -8.68 -19.78
C SER A 44 -5.01 -8.88 -18.98
N LEU A 45 -5.01 -8.58 -17.68
CA LEU A 45 -6.17 -8.72 -16.79
C LEU A 45 -6.61 -7.35 -16.27
N GLY A 46 -7.89 -7.26 -15.89
CA GLY A 46 -8.53 -6.06 -15.39
C GLY A 46 -9.69 -5.62 -16.27
N ASP A 47 -10.86 -5.45 -15.66
CA ASP A 47 -12.01 -4.80 -16.28
C ASP A 47 -12.71 -3.91 -15.23
N PRO A 48 -12.48 -2.59 -15.23
CA PRO A 48 -13.05 -1.69 -14.23
C PRO A 48 -14.59 -1.64 -14.28
N SER A 49 -15.22 -2.10 -15.36
CA SER A 49 -16.68 -2.18 -15.44
C SER A 49 -17.30 -3.40 -14.76
N ILE A 50 -16.49 -4.40 -14.41
CA ILE A 50 -16.94 -5.69 -13.86
C ILE A 50 -16.28 -5.99 -12.50
N ASP A 51 -15.01 -5.65 -12.36
CA ASP A 51 -14.20 -6.08 -11.22
C ASP A 51 -14.67 -5.45 -9.90
N GLY A 52 -15.13 -4.19 -9.91
CA GLY A 52 -15.67 -3.53 -8.71
C GLY A 52 -16.91 -4.24 -8.14
N GLU A 53 -17.88 -4.60 -9.00
CA GLU A 53 -19.05 -5.39 -8.57
C GLU A 53 -18.64 -6.82 -8.17
N THR A 54 -17.65 -7.40 -8.84
CA THR A 54 -17.12 -8.71 -8.49
C THR A 54 -16.48 -8.71 -7.11
N TYR A 55 -15.70 -7.68 -6.79
CA TYR A 55 -15.09 -7.47 -5.48
C TYR A 55 -16.18 -7.32 -4.40
N ARG A 56 -17.21 -6.49 -4.64
CA ARG A 56 -18.36 -6.33 -3.73
C ARG A 56 -19.10 -7.64 -3.47
N LEU A 57 -19.36 -8.43 -4.51
CA LEU A 57 -19.98 -9.76 -4.39
C LEU A 57 -19.10 -10.74 -3.61
N LEU A 58 -17.78 -10.72 -3.84
CA LEU A 58 -16.83 -11.55 -3.11
C LEU A 58 -16.84 -11.22 -1.61
N MET A 59 -16.73 -9.94 -1.25
CA MET A 59 -16.72 -9.52 0.16
C MET A 59 -18.04 -9.86 0.86
N ARG A 60 -19.19 -9.68 0.18
CA ARG A 60 -20.49 -10.12 0.69
C ARG A 60 -20.54 -11.62 0.95
N ASP A 61 -20.13 -12.42 -0.03
CA ASP A 61 -20.22 -13.88 0.05
C ASP A 61 -19.27 -14.43 1.13
N LEU A 62 -18.09 -13.83 1.31
CA LEU A 62 -17.15 -14.14 2.40
C LEU A 62 -17.70 -13.76 3.76
N ARG A 63 -18.27 -12.56 3.93
CA ARG A 63 -18.84 -12.12 5.21
C ARG A 63 -19.97 -13.03 5.64
N ALA A 64 -20.89 -13.38 4.74
CA ALA A 64 -21.98 -14.31 5.04
C ALA A 64 -21.46 -15.69 5.48
N MET A 65 -20.40 -16.20 4.83
CA MET A 65 -19.76 -17.46 5.22
C MET A 65 -19.12 -17.37 6.61
N LEU A 66 -18.43 -16.26 6.91
CA LEU A 66 -17.83 -16.04 8.24
C LEU A 66 -18.91 -15.93 9.33
N ASP A 67 -20.02 -15.24 9.08
CA ASP A 67 -21.14 -15.12 10.02
C ASP A 67 -21.76 -16.49 10.37
N ASP A 68 -21.81 -17.42 9.41
CA ASP A 68 -22.24 -18.80 9.65
C ASP A 68 -21.21 -19.55 10.51
N LEU A 69 -19.91 -19.34 10.29
CA LEU A 69 -18.84 -19.90 11.14
C LEU A 69 -18.86 -19.33 12.55
N GLU A 70 -19.16 -18.04 12.74
CA GLU A 70 -19.29 -17.41 14.06
C GLU A 70 -20.44 -18.06 14.84
N GLN A 71 -21.59 -18.26 14.21
CA GLN A 71 -22.75 -18.94 14.82
C GLN A 71 -22.43 -20.38 15.24
N GLU A 72 -21.66 -21.11 14.45
CA GLU A 72 -21.30 -22.50 14.75
C GLU A 72 -20.24 -22.61 15.86
N THR A 73 -19.22 -21.76 15.80
CA THR A 73 -18.02 -21.90 16.64
C THR A 73 -18.06 -21.07 17.92
N GLY A 74 -18.88 -20.01 17.95
CA GLY A 74 -18.90 -19.01 19.00
C GLY A 74 -17.65 -18.11 19.04
N ARG A 75 -16.84 -18.10 17.96
CA ARG A 75 -15.73 -17.16 17.77
C ARG A 75 -16.22 -15.95 16.97
N GLU A 76 -15.44 -14.89 17.01
CA GLU A 76 -15.56 -13.73 16.11
C GLU A 76 -14.52 -13.90 14.99
N TYR A 77 -14.88 -13.55 13.76
CA TYR A 77 -14.00 -13.64 12.61
C TYR A 77 -13.96 -12.32 11.84
N GLU A 78 -12.76 -11.80 11.58
CA GLU A 78 -12.58 -10.56 10.81
C GLU A 78 -12.55 -10.83 9.30
N LEU A 79 -13.08 -9.88 8.51
CA LEU A 79 -12.89 -9.80 7.08
C LEU A 79 -12.22 -8.46 6.74
N THR A 80 -11.00 -8.53 6.20
CA THR A 80 -10.22 -7.35 5.82
C THR A 80 -9.80 -7.41 4.35
N SER A 81 -9.26 -6.31 3.85
CA SER A 81 -8.61 -6.31 2.53
C SER A 81 -7.52 -5.25 2.46
N ALA A 82 -6.40 -5.62 1.85
CA ALA A 82 -5.39 -4.69 1.39
C ALA A 82 -5.78 -4.11 0.01
N ILE A 83 -5.65 -2.79 -0.13
CA ILE A 83 -6.06 -2.06 -1.35
C ILE A 83 -4.99 -1.06 -1.80
N GLY A 84 -4.96 -0.78 -3.11
CA GLY A 84 -4.09 0.26 -3.67
C GLY A 84 -4.50 1.66 -3.18
N ALA A 85 -3.53 2.48 -2.81
CA ALA A 85 -3.77 3.85 -2.34
C ALA A 85 -3.91 4.90 -3.47
N GLY A 86 -3.78 4.48 -4.73
CA GLY A 86 -3.95 5.36 -5.89
C GLY A 86 -5.41 5.71 -6.15
N ARG A 87 -5.71 6.99 -6.34
CA ARG A 87 -7.08 7.43 -6.69
C ARG A 87 -7.62 6.72 -7.94
N ASP A 88 -6.76 6.50 -8.93
CA ASP A 88 -7.04 5.77 -10.17
C ASP A 88 -7.49 4.33 -9.96
N LYS A 89 -7.16 3.72 -8.81
CA LYS A 89 -7.57 2.36 -8.44
C LYS A 89 -8.75 2.39 -7.49
N ILE A 90 -8.76 3.36 -6.58
CA ILE A 90 -9.84 3.52 -5.60
C ILE A 90 -11.17 3.81 -6.30
N GLU A 91 -11.15 4.54 -7.43
CA GLU A 91 -12.39 4.87 -8.17
C GLU A 91 -13.03 3.69 -8.91
N ASP A 92 -12.32 2.57 -9.06
CA ASP A 92 -12.84 1.35 -9.72
C ASP A 92 -13.73 0.50 -8.79
N VAL A 93 -13.78 0.82 -7.49
CA VAL A 93 -14.58 0.09 -6.49
C VAL A 93 -15.42 1.08 -5.67
N ASP A 94 -16.70 0.75 -5.47
CA ASP A 94 -17.58 1.49 -4.55
C ASP A 94 -17.33 1.03 -3.10
N TYR A 95 -16.29 1.59 -2.47
CA TYR A 95 -15.97 1.26 -1.08
C TYR A 95 -17.04 1.74 -0.09
N ALA A 96 -17.89 2.69 -0.49
CA ALA A 96 -19.00 3.15 0.34
C ALA A 96 -20.02 2.02 0.57
N ASP A 97 -20.29 1.19 -0.45
CA ASP A 97 -21.08 -0.03 -0.31
C ASP A 97 -20.27 -1.19 0.29
N VAL A 98 -19.05 -1.43 -0.19
CA VAL A 98 -18.29 -2.64 0.20
C VAL A 98 -17.90 -2.65 1.67
N GLN A 99 -17.65 -1.48 2.27
CA GLN A 99 -17.22 -1.38 3.67
C GLN A 99 -18.16 -2.08 4.65
N GLN A 100 -19.45 -2.27 4.33
CA GLN A 100 -20.40 -2.94 5.23
C GLN A 100 -20.03 -4.40 5.54
N TYR A 101 -19.21 -5.01 4.68
CA TYR A 101 -18.76 -6.40 4.83
C TYR A 101 -17.41 -6.53 5.53
N MET A 102 -16.69 -5.42 5.74
CA MET A 102 -15.28 -5.43 6.15
C MET A 102 -15.09 -4.83 7.54
N ASP A 103 -14.17 -5.37 8.31
CA ASP A 103 -13.74 -4.82 9.59
C ASP A 103 -12.72 -3.69 9.38
N TYR A 104 -11.68 -3.96 8.59
CA TYR A 104 -10.62 -3.00 8.27
C TYR A 104 -10.24 -3.02 6.79
N ILE A 105 -9.77 -1.87 6.30
CA ILE A 105 -9.23 -1.64 4.97
C ILE A 105 -7.76 -1.22 5.14
N PHE A 106 -6.84 -2.09 4.75
CA PHE A 106 -5.40 -1.83 4.78
C PHE A 106 -5.00 -1.06 3.51
N VAL A 107 -4.87 0.26 3.61
CA VAL A 107 -4.56 1.11 2.46
C VAL A 107 -3.04 1.10 2.24
N MET A 108 -2.58 0.49 1.16
CA MET A 108 -1.16 0.31 0.83
C MET A 108 -0.52 1.63 0.40
N THR A 109 -0.29 2.52 1.38
CA THR A 109 0.24 3.88 1.22
C THR A 109 1.77 3.88 1.15
N TYR A 110 2.28 3.02 0.27
CA TYR A 110 3.67 2.82 -0.09
C TYR A 110 3.74 2.40 -1.56
N ASP A 111 4.94 2.19 -2.11
CA ASP A 111 5.16 1.86 -3.52
C ASP A 111 4.69 2.92 -4.54
N PHE A 112 4.51 4.16 -4.09
CA PHE A 112 4.14 5.27 -4.97
C PHE A 112 5.18 5.55 -6.06
N TYR A 113 6.45 5.30 -5.75
CA TYR A 113 7.58 5.46 -6.66
C TYR A 113 8.60 4.34 -6.44
N GLY A 114 9.30 3.98 -7.49
CA GLY A 114 10.36 2.98 -7.41
C GLY A 114 11.09 2.79 -8.73
N ALA A 115 12.04 1.84 -8.74
CA ALA A 115 12.88 1.56 -9.89
C ALA A 115 12.12 1.05 -11.14
N PHE A 116 10.83 0.77 -11.03
CA PHE A 116 9.94 0.53 -12.17
C PHE A 116 9.80 1.76 -13.09
N SER A 117 10.12 2.98 -12.61
CA SER A 117 10.30 4.17 -13.44
C SER A 117 11.67 4.80 -13.19
N LEU A 118 12.47 4.95 -14.25
CA LEU A 118 13.79 5.60 -14.16
C LEU A 118 13.76 7.11 -14.45
N ASN A 119 12.61 7.63 -14.93
CA ASN A 119 12.46 9.02 -15.33
C ASN A 119 11.57 9.84 -14.38
N THR A 120 10.84 9.16 -13.50
CA THR A 120 9.92 9.79 -12.53
C THR A 120 10.26 9.29 -11.15
N LEU A 121 11.10 10.06 -10.45
CA LEU A 121 11.54 9.78 -9.09
C LEU A 121 10.61 10.51 -8.11
N GLY A 122 10.52 10.00 -6.88
CA GLY A 122 9.63 10.55 -5.87
C GLY A 122 9.71 9.75 -4.57
N HIS A 123 8.94 10.19 -3.57
CA HIS A 123 8.89 9.53 -2.27
C HIS A 123 7.98 8.32 -2.30
N GLN A 124 8.49 7.13 -1.98
CA GLN A 124 7.74 5.89 -2.17
C GLN A 124 6.57 5.72 -1.19
N ALA A 125 6.62 6.36 -0.02
CA ALA A 125 5.64 6.20 1.05
C ALA A 125 5.29 7.52 1.78
N ALA A 126 5.36 8.66 1.08
CA ALA A 126 5.13 9.97 1.68
C ALA A 126 3.70 10.17 2.21
N LEU A 127 3.58 10.99 3.26
CA LEU A 127 2.29 11.39 3.80
C LEU A 127 1.59 12.40 2.88
N TYR A 128 2.31 13.46 2.48
CA TYR A 128 1.82 14.56 1.65
C TYR A 128 2.67 14.76 0.39
N ALA A 129 2.18 15.60 -0.52
CA ALA A 129 2.92 15.98 -1.72
C ALA A 129 4.14 16.84 -1.35
N PRO A 130 5.31 16.61 -1.98
CA PRO A 130 6.48 17.44 -1.71
C PRO A 130 6.33 18.84 -2.33
N SER A 131 6.94 19.85 -1.71
CA SER A 131 6.79 21.26 -2.12
C SER A 131 7.21 21.58 -3.56
N TRP A 132 8.14 20.80 -4.13
CA TRP A 132 8.63 20.95 -5.50
C TRP A 132 7.70 20.34 -6.56
N ARG A 133 6.76 19.48 -6.13
CA ARG A 133 5.73 18.86 -6.98
C ARG A 133 4.41 18.74 -6.20
N PRO A 134 3.74 19.88 -5.91
CA PRO A 134 2.54 19.91 -5.09
C PRO A 134 1.33 19.23 -5.75
N ASP A 135 1.42 18.93 -7.06
CA ASP A 135 0.47 18.17 -7.87
C ASP A 135 0.75 16.65 -7.86
N THR A 136 1.52 16.14 -6.89
CA THR A 136 1.78 14.70 -6.77
C THR A 136 0.49 13.94 -6.43
N ASP A 137 0.06 13.08 -7.35
CA ASP A 137 -1.17 12.28 -7.17
C ASP A 137 -1.03 11.19 -6.10
N TYR A 138 0.09 10.46 -6.10
CA TYR A 138 0.33 9.34 -5.19
C TYR A 138 0.92 9.82 -3.85
N THR A 139 0.05 10.00 -2.86
CA THR A 139 0.39 10.32 -1.47
C THR A 139 -0.57 9.59 -0.53
N THR A 140 -0.17 9.40 0.73
CA THR A 140 -1.05 8.83 1.75
C THR A 140 -2.33 9.66 1.91
N ASP A 141 -2.19 10.99 2.00
CA ASP A 141 -3.32 11.90 2.17
C ASP A 141 -4.32 11.79 1.01
N ASN A 142 -3.86 11.84 -0.24
CA ASN A 142 -4.76 11.72 -1.40
C ASN A 142 -5.55 10.40 -1.41
N GLY A 143 -4.90 9.28 -1.10
CA GLY A 143 -5.55 7.97 -1.05
C GLY A 143 -6.62 7.90 0.04
N ILE A 144 -6.30 8.39 1.25
CA ILE A 144 -7.24 8.42 2.37
C ILE A 144 -8.40 9.39 2.08
N GLN A 145 -8.12 10.59 1.59
CA GLN A 145 -9.17 11.56 1.25
C GLN A 145 -10.07 11.06 0.11
N ALA A 146 -9.56 10.25 -0.82
CA ALA A 146 -10.38 9.63 -1.86
C ALA A 146 -11.41 8.63 -1.28
N LEU A 147 -11.00 7.79 -0.32
CA LEU A 147 -11.90 6.85 0.37
C LEU A 147 -12.92 7.58 1.25
N LEU A 148 -12.48 8.60 1.98
CA LEU A 148 -13.38 9.45 2.77
C LEU A 148 -14.39 10.19 1.88
N ALA A 149 -13.98 10.64 0.69
CA ALA A 149 -14.87 11.29 -0.27
C ALA A 149 -15.91 10.34 -0.87
N GLN A 150 -15.64 9.03 -0.94
CA GLN A 150 -16.66 8.03 -1.27
C GLN A 150 -17.65 7.80 -0.11
N GLY A 151 -17.28 8.13 1.13
CA GLY A 151 -18.10 7.91 2.32
C GLY A 151 -17.69 6.68 3.14
N VAL A 152 -16.45 6.22 3.00
CA VAL A 152 -15.90 5.18 3.87
C VAL A 152 -15.75 5.72 5.29
N ASP A 153 -16.15 4.92 6.28
CA ASP A 153 -15.96 5.26 7.70
C ASP A 153 -14.45 5.35 8.00
N PRO A 154 -13.95 6.50 8.49
CA PRO A 154 -12.53 6.64 8.87
C PRO A 154 -12.10 5.54 9.85
N GLY A 155 -12.99 5.07 10.73
CA GLY A 155 -12.73 4.01 11.70
C GLY A 155 -12.43 2.62 11.11
N LYS A 156 -12.53 2.46 9.78
CA LYS A 156 -12.11 1.23 9.06
C LYS A 156 -10.78 1.38 8.33
N LEU A 157 -10.28 2.60 8.14
CA LEU A 157 -9.09 2.86 7.33
C LEU A 157 -7.81 2.67 8.14
N VAL A 158 -6.90 1.82 7.65
CA VAL A 158 -5.59 1.56 8.26
C VAL A 158 -4.49 2.02 7.31
N VAL A 159 -3.63 2.94 7.76
CA VAL A 159 -2.56 3.53 6.94
C VAL A 159 -1.33 2.62 6.91
N GLY A 160 -0.70 2.47 5.74
CA GLY A 160 0.50 1.64 5.56
C GLY A 160 1.81 2.35 5.88
N ALA A 161 2.72 1.64 6.54
CA ALA A 161 4.11 2.02 6.78
C ALA A 161 5.07 1.02 6.11
N ALA A 162 6.01 1.51 5.31
CA ALA A 162 6.97 0.65 4.61
C ALA A 162 8.17 0.32 5.51
N MET A 163 8.41 -0.95 5.81
CA MET A 163 9.62 -1.42 6.51
C MET A 163 10.80 -1.68 5.55
N TYR A 164 10.78 -1.01 4.40
CA TYR A 164 11.78 -1.07 3.35
C TYR A 164 11.85 0.28 2.63
N GLY A 165 12.91 0.45 1.84
CA GLY A 165 13.05 1.54 0.90
C GLY A 165 13.03 1.06 -0.54
N ARG A 166 12.54 1.92 -1.43
CA ARG A 166 12.72 1.77 -2.87
C ARG A 166 13.77 2.75 -3.35
N GLY A 167 14.58 2.34 -4.33
CA GLY A 167 15.69 3.16 -4.75
C GLY A 167 16.23 2.92 -6.15
N TRP A 168 17.03 3.88 -6.56
CA TRP A 168 17.65 3.98 -7.87
C TRP A 168 19.16 4.11 -7.74
N THR A 169 19.87 3.81 -8.83
CA THR A 169 21.31 4.05 -8.98
C THR A 169 21.59 4.99 -10.15
N GLY A 170 22.75 5.65 -10.13
CA GLY A 170 23.18 6.57 -11.17
C GLY A 170 22.25 7.77 -11.34
N VAL A 171 21.61 8.23 -10.26
CA VAL A 171 20.77 9.42 -10.28
C VAL A 171 21.61 10.64 -10.66
N SER A 172 21.14 11.40 -11.63
CA SER A 172 21.81 12.57 -12.21
C SER A 172 20.78 13.58 -12.73
N ASN A 173 21.25 14.73 -13.22
CA ASN A 173 20.43 15.78 -13.83
C ASN A 173 19.32 16.36 -12.94
N TRP A 174 19.52 16.40 -11.62
CA TRP A 174 18.57 17.00 -10.70
C TRP A 174 18.70 18.54 -10.67
N THR A 175 17.64 19.21 -10.19
CA THR A 175 17.60 20.67 -10.04
C THR A 175 17.84 21.08 -8.58
N GLY A 176 18.72 22.06 -8.37
CA GLY A 176 19.05 22.56 -7.03
C GLY A 176 19.64 21.45 -6.14
N ASN A 177 19.09 21.30 -4.94
CA ASN A 177 19.52 20.28 -3.97
C ASN A 177 18.54 19.10 -3.88
N ASN A 178 17.62 18.97 -4.84
CA ASN A 178 16.56 17.96 -4.80
C ASN A 178 16.89 16.79 -5.74
N HIS A 179 17.57 15.77 -5.23
CA HIS A 179 17.93 14.57 -5.99
C HIS A 179 16.73 13.84 -6.61
N LEU A 180 15.54 13.93 -6.00
CA LEU A 180 14.30 13.33 -6.52
C LEU A 180 13.76 14.01 -7.79
N SER A 181 14.29 15.18 -8.17
CA SER A 181 13.97 15.85 -9.44
C SER A 181 14.82 15.37 -10.62
N GLY A 182 15.77 14.47 -10.38
CA GLY A 182 16.67 13.93 -11.41
C GLY A 182 16.09 12.74 -12.16
N THR A 183 16.97 12.02 -12.84
CA THR A 183 16.70 10.76 -13.56
C THR A 183 17.72 9.71 -13.18
N ALA A 184 17.34 8.43 -13.22
CA ALA A 184 18.16 7.28 -12.85
C ALA A 184 18.63 6.46 -14.06
N THR A 185 19.63 5.60 -13.85
CA THR A 185 20.10 4.63 -14.87
C THR A 185 19.74 3.18 -14.52
N GLY A 186 19.28 2.92 -13.30
CA GLY A 186 18.81 1.59 -12.89
C GLY A 186 18.29 1.56 -11.46
N ALA A 187 17.96 0.35 -11.01
CA ALA A 187 17.63 0.05 -9.63
C ALA A 187 18.86 0.11 -8.71
N VAL A 188 18.71 0.62 -7.48
CA VAL A 188 19.75 0.47 -6.45
C VAL A 188 20.00 -1.01 -6.15
N ASN A 189 21.22 -1.36 -5.74
CA ASN A 189 21.46 -2.71 -5.24
C ASN A 189 20.66 -2.95 -3.95
N GLY A 190 19.72 -3.87 -4.03
CA GLY A 190 18.81 -4.18 -2.94
C GLY A 190 19.37 -5.21 -1.97
N THR A 191 18.58 -5.53 -0.95
CA THR A 191 18.92 -6.55 0.05
C THR A 191 18.65 -7.95 -0.49
N TRP A 192 17.45 -8.17 -1.01
CA TRP A 192 17.01 -9.46 -1.55
C TRP A 192 16.66 -9.39 -3.05
N GLU A 193 16.13 -8.25 -3.49
CA GLU A 193 15.77 -7.99 -4.88
C GLU A 193 16.22 -6.59 -5.33
N ALA A 194 16.43 -6.40 -6.64
CA ALA A 194 16.91 -5.13 -7.16
C ALA A 194 15.89 -4.00 -6.90
N GLY A 195 16.38 -2.87 -6.38
CA GLY A 195 15.55 -1.68 -6.17
C GLY A 195 14.82 -1.63 -4.82
N VAL A 196 14.93 -2.67 -3.99
CA VAL A 196 14.30 -2.75 -2.66
C VAL A 196 15.35 -3.03 -1.58
N VAL A 197 15.37 -2.23 -0.53
CA VAL A 197 16.35 -2.32 0.56
C VAL A 197 15.61 -2.42 1.89
N ASP A 198 15.86 -3.45 2.69
CA ASP A 198 15.27 -3.59 4.03
C ASP A 198 15.60 -2.36 4.88
N TYR A 199 14.68 -1.91 5.75
CA TYR A 199 14.97 -0.79 6.65
C TYR A 199 16.20 -1.04 7.53
N ARG A 200 16.44 -2.30 7.94
CA ARG A 200 17.65 -2.71 8.67
C ARG A 200 18.94 -2.44 7.87
N ASP A 201 18.91 -2.66 6.57
CA ASP A 201 20.05 -2.41 5.69
C ASP A 201 20.24 -0.93 5.44
N ILE A 202 19.15 -0.16 5.34
CA ILE A 202 19.19 1.31 5.30
C ILE A 202 19.92 1.87 6.51
N VAL A 203 19.55 1.43 7.72
CA VAL A 203 20.23 1.84 8.97
C VAL A 203 21.71 1.47 8.95
N SER A 204 22.04 0.26 8.48
CA SER A 204 23.44 -0.19 8.36
C SER A 204 24.25 0.62 7.35
N ARG A 205 23.62 1.02 6.23
CA ARG A 205 24.23 1.87 5.20
C ARG A 205 24.47 3.30 5.69
N LEU A 206 23.53 3.88 6.44
CA LEU A 206 23.71 5.20 7.06
C LEU A 206 24.91 5.22 8.02
N ALA A 207 25.10 4.14 8.78
CA ALA A 207 26.21 4.03 9.72
C ALA A 207 27.61 4.01 9.08
N THR A 208 27.74 3.81 7.77
CA THR A 208 29.04 3.85 7.08
C THR A 208 29.58 5.27 6.90
N GLY A 209 28.70 6.29 6.96
CA GLY A 209 29.05 7.69 6.66
C GLY A 209 29.21 8.00 5.17
N GLU A 210 28.93 7.05 4.27
CA GLU A 210 28.97 7.28 2.82
C GLU A 210 27.67 7.85 2.25
N TRP A 211 26.60 7.85 3.06
CA TRP A 211 25.26 8.28 2.68
C TRP A 211 24.85 9.53 3.44
N GLU A 212 24.19 10.43 2.72
CA GLU A 212 23.59 11.64 3.26
C GLU A 212 22.09 11.39 3.44
N GLU A 213 21.58 11.60 4.66
CA GLU A 213 20.15 11.50 4.96
C GLU A 213 19.47 12.87 4.87
N TYR A 214 18.29 12.90 4.27
CA TYR A 214 17.45 14.07 4.09
C TYR A 214 16.04 13.77 4.60
N TYR A 215 15.37 14.80 5.12
CA TYR A 215 13.97 14.72 5.52
C TYR A 215 13.18 15.84 4.84
N ASP A 216 12.16 15.47 4.06
CA ASP A 216 11.23 16.41 3.46
C ASP A 216 10.11 16.71 4.47
N GLU A 217 10.21 17.87 5.11
CA GLU A 217 9.23 18.37 6.11
C GLU A 217 7.83 18.61 5.51
N THR A 218 7.72 18.85 4.21
CA THR A 218 6.41 19.07 3.58
C THR A 218 5.73 17.74 3.28
N ALA A 219 6.48 16.77 2.77
CA ALA A 219 5.97 15.44 2.44
C ALA A 219 5.89 14.49 3.65
N GLU A 220 6.56 14.85 4.75
CA GLU A 220 6.84 13.99 5.90
C GLU A 220 7.50 12.66 5.48
N ALA A 221 8.59 12.76 4.71
CA ALA A 221 9.24 11.61 4.09
C ALA A 221 10.77 11.72 4.08
N PRO A 222 11.50 10.69 4.56
CA PRO A 222 12.94 10.64 4.44
C PRO A 222 13.39 10.07 3.08
N TYR A 223 14.60 10.45 2.70
CA TYR A 223 15.36 9.75 1.68
C TYR A 223 16.86 9.86 1.98
N MET A 224 17.66 8.99 1.41
CA MET A 224 19.11 9.03 1.51
C MET A 224 19.75 8.99 0.14
N PHE A 225 20.91 9.65 0.01
CA PHE A 225 21.65 9.77 -1.24
C PHE A 225 23.14 9.46 -1.03
N LYS A 226 23.75 8.74 -1.97
CA LYS A 226 25.18 8.45 -2.00
C LYS A 226 25.83 9.17 -3.19
N PRO A 227 26.52 10.31 -2.98
CA PRO A 227 27.04 11.11 -4.08
C PRO A 227 28.03 10.40 -5.01
N SER A 228 28.79 9.42 -4.48
CA SER A 228 29.82 8.72 -5.26
C SER A 228 29.28 7.79 -6.34
N THR A 229 28.06 7.28 -6.16
CA THR A 229 27.40 6.34 -7.08
C THR A 229 26.10 6.90 -7.66
N GLY A 230 25.57 7.98 -7.10
CA GLY A 230 24.24 8.47 -7.42
C GLY A 230 23.15 7.53 -6.93
N ASP A 231 23.41 6.73 -5.89
CA ASP A 231 22.36 5.89 -5.32
C ASP A 231 21.40 6.75 -4.50
N LEU A 232 20.10 6.54 -4.67
CA LEU A 232 19.04 7.24 -3.97
C LEU A 232 18.02 6.24 -3.45
N ILE A 233 17.66 6.32 -2.17
CA ILE A 233 16.68 5.44 -1.53
C ILE A 233 15.67 6.30 -0.78
N THR A 234 14.38 6.13 -1.06
CA THR A 234 13.25 6.70 -0.30
C THR A 234 12.59 5.58 0.51
N TYR A 235 12.15 5.87 1.73
CA TYR A 235 11.72 4.88 2.71
C TYR A 235 10.86 5.53 3.79
N ASP A 236 10.37 4.75 4.76
CA ASP A 236 9.83 5.26 6.01
C ASP A 236 10.90 5.16 7.12
N ASN A 237 11.05 6.20 7.95
CA ASN A 237 11.88 6.15 9.15
C ASN A 237 11.02 6.40 10.41
N HIS A 238 11.66 6.36 11.58
CA HIS A 238 10.99 6.64 12.85
C HIS A 238 10.18 7.96 12.83
N ARG A 239 10.68 9.01 12.18
CA ARG A 239 10.02 10.32 12.12
C ARG A 239 8.81 10.32 11.20
N SER A 240 8.90 9.78 9.98
CA SER A 240 7.75 9.73 9.07
C SER A 240 6.64 8.81 9.59
N VAL A 241 7.00 7.71 10.25
CA VAL A 241 6.01 6.82 10.91
C VAL A 241 5.31 7.53 12.08
N LEU A 242 6.01 8.36 12.86
CA LEU A 242 5.37 9.22 13.86
C LEU A 242 4.39 10.22 13.22
N ALA A 243 4.75 10.82 12.08
CA ALA A 243 3.86 11.71 11.35
C ALA A 243 2.60 10.98 10.83
N LYS A 244 2.74 9.76 10.29
CA LYS A 244 1.61 8.89 9.92
C LYS A 244 0.72 8.55 11.12
N GLY A 245 1.32 8.27 12.29
CA GLY A 245 0.56 8.03 13.52
C GLY A 245 -0.23 9.26 13.99
N ALA A 246 0.37 10.45 13.92
CA ALA A 246 -0.33 11.70 14.24
C ALA A 246 -1.46 11.99 13.23
N TYR A 247 -1.23 11.69 11.95
CA TYR A 247 -2.24 11.81 10.90
C TYR A 247 -3.44 10.90 11.17
N VAL A 248 -3.20 9.61 11.44
CA VAL A 248 -4.22 8.62 11.84
C VAL A 248 -5.09 9.14 12.99
N GLN A 249 -4.46 9.65 14.05
CA GLN A 249 -5.19 10.24 15.17
C GLN A 249 -6.00 11.47 14.78
N SER A 250 -5.45 12.36 13.96
CA SER A 250 -6.12 13.61 13.56
C SER A 250 -7.33 13.39 12.65
N GLN A 251 -7.29 12.33 11.84
CA GLN A 251 -8.35 11.96 10.90
C GLN A 251 -9.32 10.92 11.48
N ASN A 252 -9.13 10.50 12.73
CA ASN A 252 -9.89 9.42 13.39
C ASN A 252 -9.84 8.08 12.63
N LEU A 253 -8.68 7.75 12.05
CA LEU A 253 -8.50 6.49 11.33
C LEU A 253 -8.28 5.32 12.30
N ALA A 254 -8.45 4.09 11.82
CA ALA A 254 -8.38 2.87 12.63
C ALA A 254 -6.98 2.60 13.20
N GLY A 255 -5.92 2.85 12.42
CA GLY A 255 -4.57 2.54 12.86
C GLY A 255 -3.51 2.57 11.76
N LEU A 256 -2.41 1.86 12.03
CA LEU A 256 -1.31 1.62 11.11
C LEU A 256 -1.11 0.11 10.90
N PHE A 257 -0.69 -0.27 9.70
CA PHE A 257 -0.10 -1.59 9.40
C PHE A 257 1.23 -1.40 8.68
N SER A 258 2.02 -2.47 8.55
CA SER A 258 3.33 -2.39 7.92
C SER A 258 3.66 -3.59 7.04
N TRP A 259 4.46 -3.36 6.01
CA TRP A 259 5.01 -4.38 5.12
C TRP A 259 6.54 -4.20 4.98
N GLU A 260 7.38 -5.20 5.20
CA GLU A 260 7.17 -6.48 5.92
C GLU A 260 7.98 -6.52 7.24
N ILE A 261 7.54 -7.34 8.20
CA ILE A 261 8.00 -7.34 9.61
C ILE A 261 9.40 -7.89 9.84
#